data_AF-A0A378QIW1-F1
#
_entry.id   AF-A0A378QIW1-F1
#
_cell.length_a   1.000
_cell.length_b   1.000
_cell.length_c   1.000
_cell.angle_alpha   90.00
_cell.angle_beta   90.00
_cell.angle_gamma   90.00
#
_symmetry.space_group_name_H-M   'P 1'
#
loop_
_entity.id
_entity.type
_entity.pdbx_description
1 polymer ?
#
loop_
_entity_poly.entity_id
_entity_poly.type
_entity_poly.pdbx_seq_one_letter_code
_entity_poly.pdbx_strand_id
1 'polypeptide(L)'
;MGGLERLRLLENLVPYIDSMVFFQNINDDKDSQSMAIQIYMKHMRLTLAISPHNHRGFSGEGNILQQITHELPTEYIYAFNHVLKSNENFDPTTLAIDNDLYIDDVKSLTTHLSMIGLLGFDLYSDSYYYRRLPFNMNKLLSLNPRLNNAKKLIKDDNITLVHHRPNDTLAHVKSGEHTYTVVITDTHAKCTCQWYAKHQIKRGLCKHILGVQMMINAL
;
A
#
# COMPACT_ATOMS: atom_id res chain seq x y z
N MET A 1 -13.21 -14.35 -12.42
CA MET A 1 -14.10 -13.44 -11.66
C MET A 1 -14.97 -14.26 -10.73
N GLY A 2 -14.64 -14.32 -9.44
CA GLY A 2 -15.53 -14.95 -8.46
C GLY A 2 -16.60 -13.96 -7.99
N GLY A 3 -17.86 -14.38 -8.02
CA GLY A 3 -18.98 -13.62 -7.46
C GLY A 3 -19.65 -12.63 -8.41
N LEU A 4 -20.42 -13.14 -9.38
CA LEU A 4 -21.18 -12.32 -10.35
C LEU A 4 -22.23 -11.44 -9.65
N GLU A 5 -22.70 -11.84 -8.48
CA GLU A 5 -23.61 -11.07 -7.63
C GLU A 5 -23.08 -9.67 -7.29
N ARG A 6 -21.76 -9.46 -7.35
CA ARG A 6 -21.12 -8.16 -7.12
C ARG A 6 -21.44 -7.14 -8.23
N LEU A 7 -21.86 -7.60 -9.40
CA LEU A 7 -22.30 -6.75 -10.51
C LEU A 7 -23.77 -6.34 -10.38
N ARG A 8 -24.52 -6.85 -9.41
CA ARG A 8 -25.94 -6.50 -9.23
C ARG A 8 -26.16 -5.01 -8.93
N LEU A 9 -25.15 -4.35 -8.39
CA LEU A 9 -25.12 -2.89 -8.24
C LEU A 9 -25.35 -2.15 -9.58
N LEU A 10 -25.00 -2.79 -10.70
CA LEU A 10 -25.17 -2.24 -12.04
C LEU A 10 -26.57 -2.48 -12.61
N GLU A 11 -27.34 -3.46 -12.12
CA GLU A 11 -28.66 -3.83 -12.67
C GLU A 11 -29.60 -2.61 -12.75
N ASN A 12 -29.66 -1.82 -11.68
CA ASN A 12 -30.51 -0.63 -11.61
C ASN A 12 -29.91 0.58 -12.34
N LEU A 13 -28.63 0.53 -12.71
CA LEU A 13 -27.95 1.61 -13.40
C LEU A 13 -28.01 1.46 -14.92
N VAL A 14 -28.21 0.25 -15.46
CA VAL A 14 -28.20 -0.07 -16.91
C VAL A 14 -28.96 0.96 -17.75
N PRO A 15 -30.20 1.39 -17.40
CA PRO A 15 -30.95 2.32 -18.25
C PRO A 15 -30.33 3.71 -18.38
N TYR A 16 -29.40 4.07 -17.49
CA TYR A 16 -28.76 5.38 -17.43
C TYR A 16 -27.35 5.40 -18.02
N ILE A 17 -26.81 4.24 -18.42
CA ILE A 17 -25.44 4.10 -18.90
C ILE A 17 -25.36 4.53 -20.37
N ASP A 18 -24.53 5.52 -20.67
CA ASP A 18 -24.19 5.91 -22.03
C ASP A 18 -23.02 5.08 -22.57
N SER A 19 -21.99 4.86 -21.75
CA SER A 19 -20.83 4.04 -22.11
C SER A 19 -20.09 3.49 -20.89
N MET A 20 -19.25 2.48 -21.11
CA MET A 20 -18.39 1.87 -20.09
C MET A 20 -16.96 1.68 -20.60
N VAL A 21 -15.98 1.94 -19.74
CA VAL A 21 -14.56 1.68 -19.98
C VAL A 21 -14.05 0.70 -18.92
N PHE A 22 -13.37 -0.36 -19.38
CA PHE A 22 -12.86 -1.42 -18.52
C PHE A 22 -11.34 -1.28 -18.37
N PHE A 23 -10.87 -1.26 -17.13
CA PHE A 23 -9.46 -1.22 -16.76
C PHE A 23 -9.06 -2.56 -16.17
N GLN A 24 -8.03 -3.18 -16.73
CA GLN A 24 -7.48 -4.43 -16.24
C GLN A 24 -6.02 -4.21 -15.83
N ASN A 25 -5.62 -4.85 -14.72
CA ASN A 25 -4.21 -4.90 -14.37
C ASN A 25 -3.46 -5.84 -15.32
N ILE A 26 -2.44 -5.32 -16.00
CA ILE A 26 -1.65 -6.03 -17.01
C ILE A 26 -0.49 -6.83 -16.37
N ASN A 27 -0.16 -6.57 -15.10
CA ASN A 27 0.96 -7.26 -14.45
C ASN A 27 0.59 -8.70 -14.05
N ASP A 28 1.25 -9.63 -14.72
CA ASP A 28 1.11 -11.09 -14.71
C ASP A 28 1.17 -11.74 -13.32
N ASP A 29 0.01 -12.11 -12.78
CA ASP A 29 -0.15 -13.34 -12.00
C ASP A 29 -1.63 -13.74 -12.14
N LYS A 30 -1.92 -14.97 -12.63
CA LYS A 30 -3.30 -15.41 -12.96
C LYS A 30 -4.29 -15.30 -11.79
N ASP A 31 -3.78 -15.22 -10.55
CA ASP A 31 -4.55 -15.08 -9.30
C ASP A 31 -4.82 -13.62 -8.87
N SER A 32 -4.29 -12.62 -9.59
CA SER A 32 -4.27 -11.21 -9.15
C SER A 32 -5.15 -10.28 -9.98
N GLN A 33 -6.12 -10.80 -10.74
CA GLN A 33 -6.92 -10.02 -11.69
C GLN A 33 -7.98 -9.15 -10.98
N SER A 34 -7.58 -7.97 -10.50
CA SER A 34 -8.50 -6.89 -10.19
C SER A 34 -8.88 -6.15 -11.47
N MET A 35 -10.08 -5.60 -11.49
CA MET A 35 -10.59 -4.79 -12.59
C MET A 35 -11.28 -3.55 -12.04
N ALA A 36 -11.27 -2.46 -12.79
CA ALA A 36 -12.15 -1.34 -12.55
C ALA A 36 -13.01 -1.08 -13.79
N ILE A 37 -14.22 -0.60 -13.56
CA ILE A 37 -15.17 -0.22 -14.60
C ILE A 37 -15.52 1.24 -14.38
N GLN A 38 -15.26 2.09 -15.36
CA GLN A 38 -15.80 3.44 -15.39
C GLN A 38 -17.09 3.46 -16.19
N ILE A 39 -18.14 3.97 -15.59
CA ILE A 39 -19.50 4.01 -16.14
C ILE A 39 -19.86 5.49 -16.31
N TYR A 40 -20.22 5.85 -17.54
CA TYR A 40 -20.56 7.22 -17.92
C TYR A 40 -22.08 7.35 -18.05
N MET A 41 -22.64 8.34 -17.36
CA MET A 41 -24.09 8.61 -17.27
C MET A 41 -24.33 10.13 -17.35
N LYS A 42 -24.38 10.67 -18.58
CA LYS A 42 -24.50 12.09 -18.92
C LYS A 42 -23.44 12.94 -18.22
N HIS A 43 -23.82 13.58 -17.12
CA HIS A 43 -22.96 14.46 -16.32
C HIS A 43 -22.34 13.75 -15.10
N MET A 44 -22.53 12.43 -14.98
CA MET A 44 -22.01 11.64 -13.88
C MET A 44 -21.04 10.57 -14.39
N ARG A 45 -19.99 10.34 -13.61
CA ARG A 45 -19.06 9.21 -13.77
C ARG A 45 -19.06 8.40 -12.50
N LEU A 46 -19.22 7.08 -12.62
CA LEU A 46 -19.11 6.13 -11.53
C LEU A 46 -17.95 5.19 -11.81
N THR A 47 -17.06 5.02 -10.84
CA THR A 47 -16.00 4.01 -10.90
C THR A 47 -16.35 2.85 -9.97
N LEU A 48 -16.50 1.65 -10.52
CA LEU A 48 -16.66 0.41 -9.78
C LEU A 48 -15.35 -0.39 -9.85
N ALA A 49 -14.66 -0.50 -8.71
CA ALA A 49 -13.51 -1.38 -8.58
C ALA A 49 -13.95 -2.77 -8.09
N ILE A 50 -13.50 -3.82 -8.76
CA ILE A 50 -13.74 -5.24 -8.44
C ILE A 50 -12.42 -5.94 -8.08
N SER A 51 -12.32 -6.40 -6.84
CA SER A 51 -11.17 -7.16 -6.33
C SER A 51 -11.15 -8.59 -6.88
N PRO A 52 -9.98 -9.30 -6.89
CA PRO A 52 -9.85 -10.59 -7.58
C PRO A 52 -10.78 -11.71 -7.09
N HIS A 53 -11.12 -11.71 -5.80
CA HIS A 53 -12.04 -12.68 -5.20
C HIS A 53 -13.07 -11.97 -4.32
N ASN A 54 -14.25 -12.57 -4.18
CA ASN A 54 -15.36 -12.04 -3.36
C ASN A 54 -15.02 -11.93 -1.85
N HIS A 55 -14.13 -12.78 -1.34
CA HIS A 55 -13.65 -12.75 0.04
C HIS A 55 -12.37 -11.90 0.21
N ARG A 56 -11.87 -11.27 -0.85
CA ARG A 56 -10.67 -10.43 -0.83
C ARG A 56 -11.05 -8.98 -1.06
N GLY A 57 -10.78 -8.09 -0.10
CA GLY A 57 -10.90 -6.64 -0.29
C GLY A 57 -9.75 -6.06 -1.11
N PHE A 58 -9.82 -4.76 -1.42
CA PHE A 58 -8.73 -3.98 -2.02
C PHE A 58 -7.61 -3.62 -1.03
N SER A 59 -7.47 -4.35 0.07
CA SER A 59 -6.38 -4.13 1.04
C SER A 59 -5.04 -4.52 0.41
N GLY A 60 -4.53 -3.61 -0.42
CA GLY A 60 -3.17 -3.56 -0.95
C GLY A 60 -2.15 -3.17 0.12
N GLU A 61 -2.61 -2.89 1.36
CA GLU A 61 -1.78 -2.55 2.52
C GLU A 61 -0.54 -3.45 2.62
N GLY A 62 -0.68 -4.75 2.37
CA GLY A 62 0.45 -5.68 2.37
C GLY A 62 1.57 -5.33 1.39
N ASN A 63 1.24 -5.17 0.11
CA ASN A 63 2.25 -4.92 -0.92
C ASN A 63 2.85 -3.52 -0.79
N ILE A 64 2.09 -2.59 -0.19
CA ILE A 64 2.48 -1.21 0.03
C ILE A 64 3.44 -1.07 1.24
N LEU A 65 3.44 -2.01 2.21
CA LEU A 65 4.31 -1.94 3.39
C LEU A 65 5.81 -1.80 3.07
N GLN A 66 6.28 -2.32 1.94
CA GLN A 66 7.67 -2.17 1.49
C GLN A 66 8.02 -0.69 1.22
N GLN A 67 7.07 0.06 0.66
CA GLN A 67 7.23 1.48 0.33
C GLN A 67 7.12 2.40 1.55
N ILE A 68 6.79 1.84 2.73
CA ILE A 68 6.60 2.54 4.01
C ILE A 68 7.72 2.18 5.02
N THR A 69 8.83 1.63 4.55
CA THR A 69 9.98 1.38 5.42
C THR A 69 10.64 2.67 5.91
N HIS A 70 10.42 3.80 5.22
CA HIS A 70 10.86 5.12 5.62
C HIS A 70 9.83 5.81 6.53
N GLU A 71 10.23 6.29 7.70
CA GLU A 71 9.35 7.08 8.57
C GLU A 71 9.21 8.50 8.04
N LEU A 72 7.98 8.93 7.76
CA LEU A 72 7.72 10.32 7.46
C LEU A 72 7.52 11.13 8.75
N PRO A 73 8.11 12.34 8.84
CA PRO A 73 7.78 13.29 9.88
C PRO A 73 6.26 13.56 9.91
N THR A 74 5.67 13.56 11.09
CA THR A 74 4.22 13.83 11.25
C THR A 74 3.83 15.21 10.75
N GLU A 75 4.77 16.14 10.76
CA GLU A 75 4.69 17.52 10.26
C GLU A 75 4.30 17.55 8.79
N TYR A 76 4.79 16.61 7.98
CA TYR A 76 4.45 16.54 6.55
C TYR A 76 2.97 16.21 6.35
N ILE A 77 2.42 15.33 7.18
CA ILE A 77 0.99 15.00 7.12
C ILE A 77 0.14 16.21 7.52
N TYR A 78 0.55 16.97 8.54
CA TYR A 78 -0.12 18.21 8.93
C TYR A 78 -0.04 19.28 7.85
N ALA A 79 1.15 19.49 7.27
CA ALA A 79 1.35 20.43 6.17
C ALA A 79 0.46 20.06 4.97
N PHE A 80 0.41 18.79 4.59
CA PHE A 80 -0.41 18.31 3.48
C PHE A 80 -1.91 18.56 3.70
N ASN A 81 -2.39 18.30 4.91
CA ASN A 81 -3.79 18.56 5.29
C ASN A 81 -4.13 20.06 5.31
N HIS A 82 -3.13 20.94 5.45
CA HIS A 82 -3.31 22.39 5.38
C HIS A 82 -3.21 22.94 3.95
N VAL A 83 -2.33 22.38 3.11
CA VAL A 83 -2.10 22.84 1.74
C VAL A 83 -3.24 22.45 0.81
N LEU A 84 -3.72 21.20 0.89
CA LEU A 84 -4.73 20.71 -0.04
C LEU A 84 -6.17 21.01 0.41
N LYS A 85 -6.95 21.49 -0.55
CA LYS A 85 -8.41 21.65 -0.41
C LYS A 85 -9.09 20.29 -0.58
N SER A 86 -10.31 20.20 -0.06
CA SER A 86 -11.12 18.98 -0.20
C SER A 86 -11.38 18.71 -1.69
N ASN A 87 -11.16 17.45 -2.10
CA ASN A 87 -11.29 16.97 -3.48
C ASN A 87 -10.37 17.67 -4.49
N GLU A 88 -9.32 18.32 -4.02
CA GLU A 88 -8.28 18.86 -4.90
C GLU A 88 -7.50 17.71 -5.54
N ASN A 89 -7.43 17.72 -6.86
CA ASN A 89 -6.62 16.79 -7.63
C ASN A 89 -5.16 17.24 -7.60
N PHE A 90 -4.24 16.29 -7.46
CA PHE A 90 -2.82 16.56 -7.57
C PHE A 90 -2.08 15.36 -8.16
N ASP A 91 -0.97 15.65 -8.82
CA ASP A 91 0.02 14.67 -9.24
C ASP A 91 1.22 14.73 -8.28
N PRO A 92 1.69 13.60 -7.71
CA PRO A 92 2.81 13.57 -6.78
C PRO A 92 4.10 14.18 -7.35
N THR A 93 4.36 14.00 -8.66
CA THR A 93 5.58 14.50 -9.29
C THR A 93 5.55 16.02 -9.39
N THR A 94 4.45 16.57 -9.88
CA THR A 94 4.22 18.00 -10.00
C THR A 94 4.23 18.67 -8.63
N LEU A 95 3.57 18.06 -7.63
CA LEU A 95 3.57 18.55 -6.26
C LEU A 95 4.99 18.62 -5.67
N ALA A 96 5.82 17.61 -5.95
CA ALA A 96 7.21 17.60 -5.50
C ALA A 96 8.02 18.75 -6.12
N ILE A 97 7.87 18.97 -7.43
CA ILE A 97 8.56 20.04 -8.17
C ILE A 97 8.12 21.42 -7.65
N ASP A 98 6.81 21.66 -7.54
CA ASP A 98 6.25 22.97 -7.19
C ASP A 98 6.60 23.42 -5.76
N ASN A 99 6.90 22.46 -4.88
CA ASN A 99 7.18 22.71 -3.46
C ASN A 99 8.63 22.39 -3.05
N ASP A 100 9.52 22.12 -4.03
CA ASP A 100 10.92 21.76 -3.81
C ASP A 100 11.10 20.59 -2.80
N LEU A 101 10.24 19.57 -2.94
CA LEU A 101 10.23 18.39 -2.08
C LEU A 101 10.96 17.22 -2.74
N TYR A 102 11.60 16.38 -1.93
CA TYR A 102 12.20 15.16 -2.42
C TYR A 102 11.12 14.18 -2.91
N ILE A 103 11.28 13.65 -4.13
CA ILE A 103 10.23 12.87 -4.79
C ILE A 103 9.87 11.59 -4.02
N ASP A 104 10.83 10.96 -3.36
CA ASP A 104 10.54 9.73 -2.60
C ASP A 104 9.78 10.03 -1.30
N ASP A 105 9.97 11.21 -0.71
CA ASP A 105 9.18 11.66 0.44
C ASP A 105 7.73 11.89 0.03
N VAL A 106 7.50 12.53 -1.13
CA VAL A 106 6.14 12.76 -1.65
C VAL A 106 5.47 11.44 -2.05
N LYS A 107 6.20 10.50 -2.65
CA LYS A 107 5.68 9.15 -2.94
C LYS A 107 5.32 8.40 -1.67
N SER A 108 6.21 8.40 -0.68
CA SER A 108 5.94 7.80 0.63
C SER A 108 4.72 8.44 1.28
N LEU A 109 4.61 9.78 1.24
CA LEU A 109 3.50 10.53 1.83
C LEU A 109 2.18 10.19 1.16
N THR A 110 2.15 10.21 -0.18
CA THR A 110 1.00 9.79 -0.98
C THR A 110 0.57 8.37 -0.65
N THR A 111 1.55 7.48 -0.46
CA THR A 111 1.33 6.08 -0.12
C THR A 111 0.71 5.94 1.28
N HIS A 112 1.26 6.63 2.27
CA HIS A 112 0.74 6.70 3.63
C HIS A 112 -0.68 7.25 3.68
N LEU A 113 -0.93 8.40 3.04
CA LEU A 113 -2.24 9.05 3.03
C LEU A 113 -3.30 8.23 2.29
N SER A 114 -2.92 7.49 1.24
CA SER A 114 -3.81 6.54 0.55
C SER A 114 -4.22 5.39 1.46
N MET A 115 -3.28 4.83 2.24
CA MET A 115 -3.58 3.70 3.14
C MET A 115 -4.56 4.05 4.26
N ILE A 116 -4.51 5.28 4.76
CA ILE A 116 -5.41 5.75 5.82
C ILE A 116 -6.74 6.30 5.25
N GLY A 117 -6.91 6.28 3.93
CA GLY A 117 -8.12 6.73 3.24
C GLY A 117 -8.27 8.24 3.08
N LEU A 118 -7.19 9.01 3.32
CA LEU A 118 -7.15 10.46 3.09
C LEU A 118 -6.88 10.82 1.63
N LEU A 119 -6.49 9.86 0.80
CA LEU A 119 -6.45 10.03 -0.66
C LEU A 119 -7.41 9.06 -1.34
N GLY A 120 -7.97 9.53 -2.45
CA GLY A 120 -8.49 8.67 -3.50
C GLY A 120 -7.66 8.82 -4.76
N PHE A 121 -7.87 7.93 -5.73
CA PHE A 121 -7.27 8.02 -7.05
C PHE A 121 -8.38 8.04 -8.10
N ASP A 122 -8.32 8.98 -9.04
CA ASP A 122 -9.26 9.08 -10.15
C ASP A 122 -8.64 8.52 -11.42
N LEU A 123 -9.17 7.38 -11.87
CA LEU A 123 -8.71 6.69 -13.08
C LEU A 123 -8.91 7.50 -14.36
N TYR A 124 -9.77 8.53 -14.36
CA TYR A 124 -9.99 9.35 -15.56
C TYR A 124 -8.92 10.42 -15.74
N SER A 125 -8.58 11.12 -14.66
CA SER A 125 -7.57 12.18 -14.68
C SER A 125 -6.17 11.65 -14.38
N ASP A 126 -6.05 10.35 -14.04
CA ASP A 126 -4.80 9.69 -13.64
C ASP A 126 -4.11 10.43 -12.48
N SER A 127 -4.90 10.90 -11.51
CA SER A 127 -4.42 11.77 -10.44
C SER A 127 -4.98 11.36 -9.08
N TYR A 128 -4.25 11.70 -8.01
CA TYR A 128 -4.75 11.60 -6.66
C TYR A 128 -5.70 12.75 -6.36
N TYR A 129 -6.65 12.53 -5.46
CA TYR A 129 -7.45 13.61 -4.89
C TYR A 129 -7.52 13.52 -3.37
N TYR A 130 -7.50 14.67 -2.71
CA TYR A 130 -7.52 14.74 -1.25
C TYR A 130 -8.92 14.52 -0.68
N ARG A 131 -9.11 13.45 0.09
CA ARG A 131 -10.34 13.11 0.79
C ARG A 131 -10.30 13.66 2.21
N ARG A 132 -10.91 14.82 2.42
CA ARG A 132 -11.00 15.42 3.76
C ARG A 132 -12.03 14.67 4.61
N LEU A 133 -11.60 13.59 5.25
CA LEU A 133 -12.36 12.86 6.25
C LEU A 133 -11.93 13.30 7.66
N PRO A 134 -12.84 13.30 8.66
CA PRO A 134 -12.44 13.52 10.05
C PRO A 134 -11.53 12.36 10.49
N PHE A 135 -10.23 12.63 10.59
CA PHE A 135 -9.22 11.62 10.85
C PHE A 135 -8.51 11.83 12.18
N ASN A 136 -8.21 10.71 12.87
CA ASN A 136 -7.48 10.72 14.13
C ASN A 136 -6.02 10.33 13.89
N MET A 137 -5.11 11.29 14.03
CA MET A 137 -3.68 11.10 13.83
C MET A 137 -3.07 10.02 14.73
N ASN A 138 -3.60 9.80 15.94
CA ASN A 138 -3.12 8.74 16.83
C ASN A 138 -3.44 7.33 16.28
N LYS A 139 -4.43 7.22 15.39
CA LYS A 139 -4.68 5.96 14.67
C LYS A 139 -3.64 5.71 13.57
N LEU A 140 -3.06 6.75 12.94
CA LEU A 140 -2.08 6.61 11.87
C LEU A 140 -0.91 5.67 12.23
N LEU A 141 -0.39 5.85 13.45
CA LEU A 141 0.71 5.05 13.98
C LEU A 141 0.28 3.62 14.38
N SER A 142 -1.01 3.37 14.62
CA SER A 142 -1.53 2.05 15.03
C SER A 142 -2.09 1.21 13.87
N LEU A 143 -2.26 1.78 12.68
CA LEU A 143 -2.95 1.13 11.55
C LEU A 143 -2.19 -0.02 10.89
N ASN A 144 -0.87 -0.16 11.12
CA ASN A 144 -0.08 -1.23 10.51
C ASN A 144 0.52 -2.17 11.57
N PRO A 145 -0.24 -3.14 12.10
CA PRO A 145 0.26 -4.09 13.11
C PRO A 145 1.56 -4.80 12.68
N ARG A 146 1.74 -5.10 11.39
CA ARG A 146 2.97 -5.73 10.88
C ARG A 146 4.17 -4.79 10.95
N LEU A 147 4.01 -3.54 10.55
CA LEU A 147 5.05 -2.52 10.64
C LEU A 147 5.39 -2.22 12.10
N ASN A 148 4.39 -2.06 12.96
CA ASN A 148 4.59 -1.83 14.38
C ASN A 148 5.32 -2.97 15.06
N ASN A 149 4.98 -4.20 14.72
CA ASN A 149 5.71 -5.36 15.20
C ASN A 149 7.13 -5.43 14.62
N ALA A 150 7.36 -4.99 13.38
CA ALA A 150 8.71 -4.90 12.80
C ALA A 150 9.57 -3.87 13.54
N LYS A 151 9.02 -2.67 13.80
CA LYS A 151 9.66 -1.62 14.62
C LYS A 151 9.99 -2.11 16.02
N LYS A 152 9.06 -2.85 16.65
CA LYS A 152 9.29 -3.46 17.96
C LYS A 152 10.45 -4.46 17.94
N LEU A 153 10.59 -5.26 16.87
CA LEU A 153 11.72 -6.19 16.75
C LEU A 153 13.07 -5.46 16.70
N ILE A 154 13.13 -4.31 16.02
CA ILE A 154 14.33 -3.47 15.98
C ILE A 154 14.59 -2.86 17.36
N LYS A 155 13.58 -2.25 17.98
CA LYS A 155 13.69 -1.60 19.29
C LYS A 155 14.13 -2.54 20.40
N ASP A 156 13.67 -3.79 20.35
CA ASP A 156 13.98 -4.83 21.34
C ASP A 156 15.28 -5.59 21.01
N ASP A 157 16.11 -5.11 20.06
CA ASP A 157 17.36 -5.74 19.58
C ASP A 157 17.21 -7.22 19.20
N ASN A 158 16.04 -7.59 18.68
CA ASN A 158 15.69 -8.97 18.35
C ASN A 158 16.15 -9.40 16.95
N ILE A 159 16.91 -8.56 16.24
CA ILE A 159 17.41 -8.83 14.89
C ILE A 159 18.93 -8.92 14.95
N THR A 160 19.47 -10.07 14.56
CA THR A 160 20.91 -10.31 14.46
C THR A 160 21.28 -10.53 13.01
N LEU A 161 22.09 -9.65 12.42
CA LEU A 161 22.68 -9.89 11.10
C LEU A 161 23.76 -10.97 11.23
N VAL A 162 23.60 -12.07 10.49
CA VAL A 162 24.64 -13.08 10.34
C VAL A 162 25.69 -12.58 9.34
N HIS A 163 25.21 -12.05 8.22
CA HIS A 163 26.04 -11.29 7.28
C HIS A 163 25.18 -10.29 6.50
N HIS A 164 25.81 -9.20 6.08
CA HIS A 164 25.25 -8.23 5.16
C HIS A 164 26.29 -7.92 4.09
N ARG A 165 25.96 -8.27 2.84
CA ARG A 165 26.72 -7.96 1.63
C ARG A 165 25.77 -7.20 0.69
N PRO A 166 26.30 -6.44 -0.29
CA PRO A 166 25.48 -5.59 -1.16
C PRO A 166 24.26 -6.28 -1.77
N ASN A 167 24.35 -7.58 -2.05
CA ASN A 167 23.31 -8.33 -2.75
C ASN A 167 22.80 -9.56 -1.97
N ASP A 168 23.26 -9.72 -0.72
CA ASP A 168 22.93 -10.90 0.07
C ASP A 168 23.02 -10.57 1.57
N THR A 169 21.87 -10.63 2.22
CA THR A 169 21.71 -10.42 3.65
C THR A 169 21.08 -11.65 4.28
N LEU A 170 21.74 -12.20 5.30
CA LEU A 170 21.20 -13.25 6.15
C LEU A 170 21.05 -12.71 7.57
N ALA A 171 19.86 -12.86 8.13
CA ALA A 171 19.57 -12.42 9.49
C ALA A 171 18.77 -13.47 10.26
N HIS A 172 19.00 -13.52 11.57
CA HIS A 172 18.17 -14.21 12.53
C HIS A 172 17.29 -13.21 13.26
N VAL A 173 15.99 -13.50 13.34
CA VAL A 173 14.99 -12.63 13.97
C VAL A 173 14.28 -13.41 15.07
N LYS A 174 14.51 -13.02 16.32
CA LYS A 174 13.82 -13.58 17.48
C LYS A 174 12.43 -12.97 17.60
N SER A 175 11.38 -13.80 17.68
CA SER A 175 10.01 -13.31 17.89
C SER A 175 9.25 -14.28 18.80
N GLY A 176 9.10 -13.90 20.06
CA GLY A 176 8.63 -14.81 21.11
C GLY A 176 9.69 -15.87 21.40
N GLU A 177 9.26 -17.13 21.51
CA GLU A 177 10.14 -18.28 21.79
C GLU A 177 10.85 -18.84 20.54
N HIS A 178 10.61 -18.27 19.35
CA HIS A 178 11.11 -18.79 18.09
C HIS A 178 12.10 -17.83 17.43
N THR A 179 13.12 -18.38 16.79
CA THR A 179 14.04 -17.66 15.92
C THR A 179 13.73 -17.99 14.46
N TYR A 180 13.50 -16.96 13.66
CA TYR A 180 13.24 -17.09 12.23
C TYR A 180 14.47 -16.66 11.43
N THR A 181 14.71 -17.32 10.30
CA THR A 181 15.76 -16.94 9.37
C THR A 181 15.17 -16.10 8.25
N VAL A 182 15.79 -14.96 7.99
CA VAL A 182 15.45 -14.05 6.91
C VAL A 182 16.63 -13.99 5.94
N VAL A 183 16.32 -14.15 4.65
CA VAL A 183 17.29 -14.00 3.55
C VAL A 183 16.75 -12.92 2.61
N ILE A 184 17.55 -11.91 2.33
CA ILE A 184 17.23 -10.85 1.38
C ILE A 184 18.35 -10.78 0.35
N THR A 185 17.97 -10.93 -0.91
CA THR A 185 18.84 -10.70 -2.08
C THR A 185 18.22 -9.63 -2.96
N ASP A 186 18.92 -9.23 -4.03
CA ASP A 186 18.42 -8.25 -5.01
C ASP A 186 17.06 -8.62 -5.60
N THR A 187 16.78 -9.93 -5.71
CA THR A 187 15.64 -10.45 -6.45
C THR A 187 14.54 -11.01 -5.56
N HIS A 188 14.89 -11.45 -4.34
CA HIS A 188 13.93 -12.16 -3.49
C HIS A 188 14.17 -11.88 -2.01
N ALA A 189 13.06 -11.83 -1.26
CA ALA A 189 13.09 -11.82 0.20
C ALA A 189 12.32 -13.04 0.73
N LYS A 190 12.98 -13.85 1.55
CA LYS A 190 12.43 -15.09 2.12
C LYS A 190 12.48 -15.07 3.64
N CYS A 191 11.51 -15.71 4.27
CA CYS A 191 11.50 -15.90 5.72
C CYS A 191 10.95 -17.28 6.08
N THR A 192 11.46 -17.88 7.16
CA THR A 192 10.98 -19.18 7.65
C THR A 192 9.70 -19.09 8.50
N CYS A 193 9.04 -17.93 8.59
CA CYS A 193 7.84 -17.78 9.39
C CYS A 193 6.56 -18.27 8.68
N GLN A 194 5.53 -18.61 9.47
CA GLN A 194 4.27 -19.14 8.96
C GLN A 194 3.55 -18.19 7.98
N TRP A 195 3.65 -16.87 8.19
CA TRP A 195 3.07 -15.89 7.26
C TRP A 195 3.67 -16.03 5.87
N TYR A 196 5.01 -16.10 5.78
CA TYR A 196 5.70 -16.28 4.52
C TYR A 196 5.41 -17.65 3.91
N ALA A 197 5.37 -18.72 4.72
CA ALA A 197 5.00 -20.05 4.22
C ALA A 197 3.60 -20.07 3.59
N LYS A 198 2.63 -19.33 4.14
CA LYS A 198 1.25 -19.30 3.67
C LYS A 198 1.00 -18.31 2.51
N HIS A 199 1.70 -17.18 2.50
CA HIS A 199 1.38 -16.05 1.61
C HIS A 199 2.55 -15.56 0.77
N GLN A 200 3.76 -16.03 1.06
CA GLN A 200 5.01 -15.53 0.47
C GLN A 200 5.04 -13.99 0.51
N ILE A 201 5.20 -13.34 -0.63
CA ILE A 201 5.15 -11.88 -0.78
C ILE A 201 3.80 -11.39 -1.34
N LYS A 202 2.85 -12.29 -1.69
CA LYS A 202 1.59 -11.93 -2.35
C LYS A 202 0.63 -11.10 -1.49
N ARG A 203 0.80 -11.12 -0.16
CA ARG A 203 0.04 -10.30 0.80
C ARG A 203 0.94 -9.32 1.55
N GLY A 204 2.05 -8.93 0.94
CA GLY A 204 3.07 -8.15 1.60
C GLY A 204 4.02 -8.93 2.48
N LEU A 205 5.15 -8.32 2.76
CA LEU A 205 6.19 -8.87 3.61
C LEU A 205 5.68 -9.16 5.03
N CYS A 206 6.29 -10.16 5.65
CA CYS A 206 6.10 -10.41 7.08
C CYS A 206 6.87 -9.38 7.91
N LYS A 207 6.51 -9.24 9.19
CA LYS A 207 7.18 -8.34 10.13
C LYS A 207 8.71 -8.57 10.23
N HIS A 208 9.18 -9.80 10.02
CA HIS A 208 10.60 -10.13 10.13
C HIS A 208 11.39 -9.59 8.94
N ILE A 209 10.91 -9.82 7.71
CA ILE A 209 11.56 -9.27 6.52
C ILE A 209 11.52 -7.73 6.57
N LEU A 210 10.39 -7.14 6.95
CA LEU A 210 10.27 -5.69 7.12
C LEU A 210 11.31 -5.15 8.11
N GLY A 211 11.45 -5.78 9.28
CA GLY A 211 12.41 -5.34 10.29
C GLY A 211 13.86 -5.39 9.78
N VAL A 212 14.23 -6.45 9.08
CA VAL A 212 15.57 -6.58 8.48
C VAL A 212 15.79 -5.53 7.39
N GLN A 213 14.81 -5.30 6.50
CA GLN A 213 14.89 -4.25 5.47
C GLN A 213 15.06 -2.85 6.06
N MET A 214 14.29 -2.52 7.10
CA MET A 214 14.41 -1.23 7.79
C MET A 214 15.79 -1.06 8.42
N MET A 215 16.35 -2.12 9.01
CA MET A 215 17.67 -2.06 9.64
C MET A 215 18.80 -1.91 8.62
N ILE A 216 18.75 -2.60 7.48
CA ILE A 216 19.79 -2.45 6.43
C ILE A 216 19.69 -1.11 5.70
N ASN A 217 18.49 -0.55 5.54
CA ASN A 217 18.30 0.77 4.91
C ASN A 217 18.81 1.93 5.80
N ALA A 218 19.05 1.66 7.08
CA ALA A 218 19.56 2.63 8.05
C ALA A 218 21.09 2.53 8.25
N LEU A 219 21.75 1.55 7.63
CA LEU A 219 23.22 1.37 7.64
C LEU A 219 23.86 2.18 6.50
#